data_AF-A0A1F4SKR5-F1
#
_entry.id   AF-A0A1F4SKR5-F1
#
_cell.length_a   1.000
_cell.length_b   1.000
_cell.length_c   1.000
_cell.angle_alpha   90.00
_cell.angle_beta   90.00
_cell.angle_gamma   90.00
#
_symmetry.space_group_name_H-M   'P 1'
#
loop_
_entity.id
_entity.type
_entity.pdbx_description
1 polymer ?
#
loop_
_entity_poly.entity_id
_entity_poly.type
_entity_poly.pdbx_seq_one_letter_code
_entity_poly.pdbx_strand_id
1 'polypeptide(L)' 'MLSSVLNSQQAIQVNIQIMRTFTKLRALMEGNKALAEKLKELELKVGTHTEDIKLIFETIKQMLAVPEKPKRKMGFLA' A
#
# COMPACT_ATOMS: atom_id res chain seq x y z
N MET A 1 -6.02 37.19 8.18
CA MET A 1 -4.59 37.54 8.33
C MET A 1 -4.49 38.51 9.49
N LEU A 2 -3.45 38.42 10.34
CA LEU A 2 -3.30 39.39 11.44
C LEU A 2 -3.04 40.81 10.91
N SER A 3 -2.39 40.93 9.75
CA SER A 3 -2.12 42.21 9.08
C SER A 3 -3.35 42.92 8.49
N SER A 4 -4.45 42.21 8.26
CA SER A 4 -5.70 42.84 7.80
C SER A 4 -6.49 43.48 8.93
N VAL A 5 -6.12 43.18 10.18
CA VAL A 5 -6.72 43.77 11.39
C VAL A 5 -5.75 44.80 12.01
N LEU A 6 -4.47 44.44 12.06
CA LEU A 6 -3.39 45.32 12.51
C LEU A 6 -2.66 45.84 11.27
N ASN A 7 -3.05 47.02 10.79
CA ASN A 7 -2.56 47.59 9.52
C ASN A 7 -1.15 48.20 9.63
N SER A 8 -0.28 47.62 10.47
CA SER A 8 1.08 48.10 10.73
C SER A 8 2.11 47.40 9.85
N GLN A 9 3.19 48.10 9.51
CA GLN A 9 4.32 47.54 8.73
C GLN A 9 4.89 46.27 9.39
N GLN A 10 4.98 46.24 10.72
CA GLN A 10 5.44 45.09 11.47
C GLN A 10 4.47 43.90 11.34
N ALA A 11 3.16 44.12 11.42
CA ALA A 11 2.17 43.07 11.28
C ALA A 11 2.15 42.47 9.86
N ILE A 12 2.36 43.29 8.83
CA ILE A 12 2.51 42.84 7.44
C ILE A 12 3.73 41.91 7.31
N GLN A 13 4.89 42.32 7.83
CA GLN A 13 6.10 41.49 7.78
C GLN A 13 5.93 40.16 8.51
N VAL A 14 5.36 40.18 9.72
CA VAL A 14 5.09 38.96 10.49
C VAL A 14 4.13 38.03 9.75
N ASN A 15 3.07 38.57 9.17
CA ASN A 15 2.09 37.77 8.41
C ASN A 15 2.72 37.12 7.15
N ILE A 16 3.65 37.80 6.47
CA ILE A 16 4.42 37.20 5.36
C ILE A 16 5.28 36.04 5.86
N GLN A 17 5.96 36.18 6.99
CA GLN A 17 6.77 35.11 7.57
C GLN A 17 5.93 33.90 7.98
N ILE A 18 4.76 34.13 8.58
CA ILE A 18 3.79 33.08 8.91
C ILE A 18 3.41 32.31 7.63
N MET A 19 3.02 33.01 6.57
CA MET A 19 2.63 32.37 5.32
C MET A 19 3.76 31.55 4.68
N ARG A 20 5.01 32.06 4.71
CA ARG A 20 6.19 31.32 4.23
C ARG A 20 6.45 30.02 5.00
N THR A 21 6.23 30.04 6.30
CA THR A 21 6.39 28.84 7.14
C THR A 21 5.29 27.82 6.83
N PHE A 22 4.04 28.26 6.70
CA PHE A 22 2.92 27.38 6.34
C PHE A 22 3.05 26.78 4.94
N THR A 23 3.54 27.53 3.95
CA THR A 23 3.77 26.99 2.60
C THR A 23 4.89 25.95 2.58
N LYS A 24 5.98 26.17 3.33
CA LYS A 24 7.05 25.17 3.50
C LYS A 24 6.55 23.90 4.20
N LEU A 25 5.77 24.04 5.28
CA LEU A 25 5.13 22.92 5.96
C LEU A 25 4.23 22.12 5.01
N ARG A 26 3.38 22.81 4.23
CA ARG A 26 2.50 22.15 3.25
C ARG A 26 3.31 21.43 2.16
N ALA A 27 4.36 22.04 1.63
CA ALA A 27 5.21 21.41 0.61
C ALA A 27 5.89 20.13 1.14
N LEU A 28 6.35 20.14 2.39
CA LEU A 28 6.90 18.94 3.06
C LEU A 28 5.85 17.84 3.24
N MET A 29 4.61 18.21 3.57
CA MET A 29 3.50 17.25 3.69
C MET A 29 3.02 16.72 2.33
N GLU A 30 3.04 17.54 1.28
CA GLU A 30 2.65 17.17 -0.08
C GLU A 30 3.67 16.23 -0.74
N GLY A 31 4.96 16.34 -0.43
CA GLY A 31 6.00 15.41 -0.88
C GLY A 31 5.70 13.94 -0.54
N ASN A 32 4.94 13.69 0.53
CA ASN A 32 4.52 12.35 0.93
C ASN A 32 3.26 11.83 0.22
N LYS A 33 2.43 12.68 -0.39
CA LYS A 33 1.21 12.20 -1.07
C LYS A 33 1.53 11.43 -2.34
N ALA A 34 2.40 11.99 -3.18
CA ALA A 34 2.83 11.32 -4.42
C ALA A 34 3.61 10.02 -4.12
N LEU A 35 4.40 10.00 -3.04
CA LEU A 35 5.10 8.80 -2.59
C LEU A 35 4.13 7.74 -2.04
N ALA A 36 3.14 8.15 -1.25
CA ALA A 36 2.10 7.25 -0.72
C ALA A 36 1.23 6.66 -1.83
N GLU A 37 0.89 7.43 -2.87
CA GLU A 37 0.15 6.93 -4.03
C GLU A 37 0.96 5.88 -4.81
N LYS A 38 2.25 6.14 -5.06
CA LYS A 38 3.13 5.15 -5.71
C LYS A 38 3.32 3.88 -4.88
N LEU A 39 3.42 4.01 -3.55
CA LEU A 39 3.48 2.87 -2.63
C LEU A 39 2.20 2.03 -2.70
N LYS A 40 1.03 2.68 -2.72
CA LYS A 40 -0.26 2.00 -2.83
C LYS A 40 -0.41 1.28 -4.17
N GLU A 41 0.08 1.87 -5.26
CA GLU A 41 0.08 1.23 -6.58
C GLU A 41 1.00 -0.01 -6.62
N LEU A 42 2.16 0.07 -5.96
CA LEU A 42 3.08 -1.05 -5.79
C LEU A 42 2.47 -2.17 -4.93
N GLU A 43 1.85 -1.83 -3.80
CA GLU A 43 1.14 -2.79 -2.94
C GLU A 43 0.03 -3.54 -3.69
N LEU A 44 -0.72 -2.85 -4.55
CA LEU A 44 -1.78 -3.45 -5.37
C LEU A 44 -1.22 -4.43 -6.41
N LYS A 45 -0.12 -4.05 -7.08
CA LYS A 45 0.57 -4.93 -8.05
C LYS A 45 1.20 -6.15 -7.37
N VAL A 46 1.82 -5.99 -6.21
CA VAL A 46 2.42 -7.11 -5.48
C VAL A 46 1.34 -8.02 -4.86
N GLY A 47 0.25 -7.43 -4.35
CA GLY A 47 -0.88 -8.17 -3.80
C GLY A 47 -1.56 -9.08 -4.83
N THR A 48 -1.78 -8.58 -6.05
CA THR A 48 -2.35 -9.37 -7.16
C THR A 48 -1.44 -10.55 -7.55
N HIS A 49 -0.13 -10.33 -7.63
CA HIS A 49 0.82 -11.42 -7.90
C HIS A 49 0.84 -12.50 -6.81
N THR A 50 0.45 -12.19 -5.57
CA THR A 50 0.45 -13.17 -4.48
C THR A 50 -0.66 -14.21 -4.64
N GLU A 51 -1.82 -13.82 -5.18
CA GLU A 51 -2.92 -14.72 -5.48
C GLU A 51 -2.59 -15.63 -6.67
N ASP A 52 -2.01 -15.04 -7.73
CA ASP A 52 -1.55 -15.79 -8.90
C ASP A 52 -0.49 -16.84 -8.51
N ILE A 53 0.47 -16.46 -7.66
CA ILE A 53 1.51 -17.38 -7.16
C ILE A 53 0.89 -18.52 -6.35
N LYS A 54 -0.12 -18.26 -5.52
CA LYS A 54 -0.83 -19.32 -4.78
C LYS A 54 -1.54 -20.28 -5.73
N LEU A 55 -2.21 -19.76 -6.75
CA LEU A 55 -2.92 -20.59 -7.74
C LEU A 55 -1.96 -21.48 -8.53
N ILE A 56 -0.81 -20.93 -8.95
CA ILE A 56 0.26 -21.70 -9.60
C ILE A 56 0.79 -22.80 -8.67
N PHE A 57 0.99 -22.48 -7.39
CA PHE A 57 1.49 -23.45 -6.42
C PHE A 57 0.47 -24.57 -6.14
N GLU A 58 -0.82 -24.25 -6.05
CA GLU A 58 -1.89 -25.25 -5.91
C GLU A 58 -2.00 -26.14 -7.14
N THR A 59 -1.92 -25.58 -8.35
CA THR A 59 -1.94 -26.39 -9.59
C THR A 59 -0.73 -27.30 -9.69
N ILE A 60 0.47 -26.82 -9.36
CA ILE A 60 1.68 -27.68 -9.28
C ILE A 60 1.48 -28.79 -8.24
N LYS A 61 0.93 -28.46 -7.06
CA LYS A 61 0.65 -29.45 -6.01
C LYS A 61 -0.39 -30.49 -6.44
N GLN A 62 -1.42 -30.09 -7.18
CA GLN A 62 -2.41 -31.01 -7.76
C GLN A 62 -1.82 -31.90 -8.85
N MET A 63 -0.89 -31.39 -9.66
CA MET A 63 -0.17 -32.19 -10.66
C MET A 63 0.79 -33.20 -10.02
N LEU A 64 1.42 -32.83 -8.90
CA LEU A 64 2.29 -33.71 -8.12
C LEU A 64 1.52 -34.66 -7.19
N ALA A 65 0.22 -34.42 -6.96
CA ALA A 65 -0.64 -35.30 -6.18
C ALA A 65 -0.90 -36.59 -6.98
N VAL A 66 -0.06 -37.59 -6.76
CA VAL A 66 -0.27 -38.95 -7.26
C VAL A 66 -1.61 -39.45 -6.67
N PRO A 67 -2.59 -39.87 -7.49
CA PRO A 67 -3.83 -40.41 -6.96
C PRO A 67 -3.50 -41.66 -6.14
N GLU A 68 -3.83 -41.66 -4.84
CA GLU A 68 -3.74 -42.84 -4.01
C GLU A 68 -4.60 -43.94 -4.63
N LYS A 69 -3.96 -44.95 -5.21
CA LYS A 69 -4.66 -46.12 -5.75
C LYS A 69 -5.46 -46.74 -4.60
N PRO A 70 -6.77 -47.03 -4.79
CA PRO A 70 -7.55 -47.67 -3.75
C PRO A 70 -6.88 -48.99 -3.37
N LYS A 71 -6.53 -49.16 -2.09
CA LYS A 71 -5.96 -50.41 -1.58
C LYS A 71 -6.95 -51.53 -1.87
N ARG A 72 -6.63 -52.39 -2.86
CA ARG A 72 -7.37 -53.63 -3.09
C ARG A 72 -7.36 -54.43 -1.79
N LYS A 73 -8.52 -54.61 -1.17
CA LYS A 73 -8.68 -55.59 -0.08
C LYS A 73 -8.53 -56.98 -0.70
N MET A 74 -7.31 -57.50 -0.70
CA MET A 74 -7.05 -58.91 -0.99
C MET A 74 -7.04 -59.67 0.34
N GLY A 75 -8.04 -60.51 0.55
CA GLY A 75 -8.15 -61.42 1.68
C GLY A 75 -9.50 -62.12 1.68
N PHE A 76 -9.49 -63.45 1.75
CA PHE A 76 -10.70 -64.27 1.90
C PHE A 76 -11.35 -63.98 3.25
N LEU A 77 -12.67 -63.74 3.23
CA LEU A 77 -13.50 -63.82 4.43
C LEU A 77 -13.56 -65.30 4.83
N ALA A 78 -13.01 -65.62 5.99
CA ALA A 78 -13.23 -66.89 6.70
C ALA A 78 -14.41 -66.74 7.65
#